data_AF-A0A8T1XJA3-F1
#
_entry.id   AF-A0A8T1XJA3-F1
#
_cell.length_a   1.000
_cell.length_b   1.000
_cell.length_c   1.000
_cell.angle_alpha   90.00
_cell.angle_beta   90.00
_cell.angle_gamma   90.00
#
_symmetry.space_group_name_H-M   'P 1'
#
loop_
_entity.id
_entity.type
_entity.pdbx_description
1 polymer ?
#
loop_
_entity_poly.entity_id
_entity_poly.type
_entity_poly.pdbx_seq_one_letter_code
_entity_poly.pdbx_strand_id
1 'polypeptide(L)'
;MSGEVVIAARVYRELLKAVVKHVGKEEHKSHFIDFVKQEFRKNANSETINLARNYTYLLNSIHSHKDLLFSYNIAVDRTEEMKRVLNKSAASVGLRLYEP
;
A
#
# COMPACT_ATOMS: atom_id res chain seq x y z
N MET A 1 0.01 -14.68 -26.27
CA MET A 1 -0.24 -13.24 -26.50
C MET A 1 -1.28 -12.65 -25.52
N SER A 2 -2.52 -13.16 -25.40
CA SER A 2 -3.54 -12.57 -24.50
C SER A 2 -3.31 -12.80 -22.98
N GLY A 3 -2.92 -14.02 -22.57
CA GLY A 3 -2.84 -14.38 -21.14
C GLY A 3 -1.75 -13.64 -20.35
N GLU A 4 -0.59 -13.40 -20.94
CA GLU A 4 0.53 -12.68 -20.29
C GLU A 4 0.19 -11.21 -20.04
N VAL A 5 -0.51 -10.56 -20.97
CA VAL A 5 -0.97 -9.18 -20.82
C VAL A 5 -1.98 -9.06 -19.67
N VAL A 6 -2.88 -10.05 -19.54
CA VAL A 6 -3.84 -10.10 -18.43
C VAL A 6 -3.11 -10.28 -17.08
N ILE A 7 -2.10 -11.14 -17.03
CA ILE A 7 -1.27 -11.35 -15.84
C ILE A 7 -0.52 -10.06 -15.46
N ALA A 8 0.15 -9.43 -16.43
CA ALA A 8 0.88 -8.19 -16.23
C ALA A 8 -0.03 -7.07 -15.70
N ALA A 9 -1.21 -6.90 -16.29
CA ALA A 9 -2.20 -5.92 -15.85
C ALA A 9 -2.75 -6.21 -14.44
N ARG A 10 -2.85 -7.49 -14.04
CA ARG A 10 -3.23 -7.86 -12.67
C ARG A 10 -2.14 -7.48 -11.67
N VAL A 11 -0.90 -7.89 -11.93
CA VAL A 11 0.25 -7.62 -11.06
C VAL A 11 0.48 -6.12 -10.90
N TYR A 12 0.40 -5.37 -11.99
CA TYR A 12 0.48 -3.92 -11.98
C TYR A 12 -0.57 -3.29 -11.04
N ARG A 13 -1.83 -3.72 -11.14
CA ARG A 13 -2.92 -3.24 -10.27
C ARG A 13 -2.70 -3.60 -8.81
N GLU A 14 -2.25 -4.83 -8.54
CA GLU A 14 -1.97 -5.31 -7.19
C GLU A 14 -0.85 -4.48 -6.53
N LEU A 15 0.25 -4.25 -7.26
CA LEU A 15 1.38 -3.45 -6.78
C LEU A 15 0.95 -2.00 -6.51
N LEU A 16 0.25 -1.35 -7.45
CA LEU A 16 -0.24 0.01 -7.25
C LEU A 16 -1.17 0.12 -6.05
N LYS A 17 -2.07 -0.85 -5.85
CA LYS A 17 -2.96 -0.88 -4.70
C LYS A 17 -2.17 -1.01 -3.39
N ALA A 18 -1.14 -1.85 -3.38
CA ALA A 18 -0.28 -2.03 -2.21
C ALA A 18 0.52 -0.76 -1.90
N VAL A 19 1.15 -0.13 -2.90
CA VAL A 19 1.90 1.13 -2.75
C VAL A 19 0.99 2.24 -2.21
N VAL A 20 -0.19 2.41 -2.80
CA VAL A 20 -1.18 3.40 -2.34
C VAL A 20 -1.61 3.14 -0.90
N LYS A 21 -1.86 1.88 -0.54
CA LYS A 21 -2.35 1.51 0.79
C LYS A 21 -1.31 1.74 1.88
N HIS A 22 -0.05 1.40 1.58
CA HIS A 22 0.99 1.20 2.58
C HIS A 22 2.04 2.31 2.59
N VAL A 23 2.37 2.89 1.42
CA VAL A 23 3.32 4.01 1.30
C VAL A 23 2.57 5.34 1.42
N GLY A 24 1.44 5.45 0.72
CA GLY A 24 0.58 6.64 0.72
C GLY A 24 0.52 7.34 -0.63
N LYS A 25 -0.32 8.38 -0.70
CA LYS A 25 -0.59 9.20 -1.90
C LYS A 25 -0.22 10.67 -1.72
N GLU A 26 0.48 10.99 -0.64
CA GLU A 26 0.93 12.36 -0.37
C GLU A 26 1.85 12.83 -1.49
N GLU A 27 1.88 14.14 -1.74
CA GLU A 27 2.58 14.73 -2.89
C GLU A 27 4.06 14.32 -2.92
N HIS A 28 4.72 14.30 -1.76
CA HIS A 28 6.12 13.88 -1.61
C HIS A 28 6.34 12.36 -1.80
N LYS A 29 5.29 11.55 -1.85
CA LYS A 29 5.33 10.08 -2.06
C LYS A 29 4.75 9.66 -3.43
N SER A 30 4.22 10.60 -4.20
CA SER A 30 3.62 10.35 -5.52
C SER A 30 4.62 9.72 -6.50
N HIS A 31 5.90 10.05 -6.37
CA HIS A 31 7.00 9.53 -7.18
C HIS A 31 7.11 7.99 -7.18
N PHE A 32 6.69 7.30 -6.10
CA PHE A 32 6.67 5.84 -6.09
C PHE A 32 5.63 5.26 -7.06
N ILE A 33 4.45 5.87 -7.11
CA ILE A 33 3.38 5.47 -8.02
C ILE A 33 3.80 5.76 -9.47
N ASP A 34 4.42 6.91 -9.70
CA ASP A 34 4.87 7.29 -11.03
C ASP A 34 6.05 6.46 -11.52
N PHE A 35 6.95 6.07 -10.62
CA PHE A 35 7.98 5.09 -10.90
C PHE A 35 7.39 3.75 -11.37
N VAL A 36 6.42 3.18 -10.63
CA VAL A 36 5.75 1.93 -11.02
C VAL A 36 5.07 2.05 -12.39
N LYS A 37 4.37 3.18 -12.65
CA LYS A 37 3.78 3.44 -13.98
C LYS A 37 4.85 3.47 -15.07
N GLN A 38 5.97 4.12 -14.81
CA GLN A 38 7.04 4.29 -15.80
C GLN A 38 7.71 2.95 -16.12
N GLU A 39 8.01 2.13 -15.12
CA GLU A 39 8.63 0.82 -15.31
C GLU A 39 7.74 -0.13 -16.12
N PHE A 40 6.43 -0.18 -15.81
CA PHE A 40 5.49 -1.00 -16.58
C PHE A 40 5.23 -0.48 -18.01
N ARG A 41 5.45 0.81 -18.28
CA ARG A 41 5.38 1.39 -19.63
C ARG A 41 6.63 1.10 -20.46
N LYS A 42 7.81 1.07 -19.84
CA LYS A 42 9.10 0.88 -20.53
C LYS A 42 9.33 -0.58 -20.92
N ASN A 43 9.04 -1.54 -20.03
CA ASN A 43 9.35 -2.94 -20.32
C ASN A 43 8.57 -3.94 -19.43
N ALA A 44 7.33 -4.24 -19.81
CA ALA A 44 6.53 -5.28 -19.16
C ALA A 44 6.97 -6.69 -19.60
N ASN A 45 8.22 -7.07 -19.26
CA ASN A 45 8.74 -8.40 -19.47
C ASN A 45 8.45 -9.32 -18.25
N SER A 46 8.72 -10.61 -18.37
CA SER A 46 8.48 -11.60 -17.31
C SER A 46 9.23 -11.29 -16.01
N GLU A 47 10.45 -10.74 -16.11
CA GLU A 47 11.27 -10.37 -14.96
C GLU A 47 10.67 -9.20 -14.17
N THR A 48 10.25 -8.14 -14.85
CA THR A 48 9.55 -6.99 -14.25
C THR A 48 8.26 -7.43 -13.56
N ILE A 49 7.51 -8.35 -14.17
CA ILE A 49 6.29 -8.92 -13.59
C ILE A 49 6.60 -9.70 -12.30
N ASN A 50 7.66 -10.53 -12.30
CA ASN A 50 8.07 -11.27 -11.10
C ASN A 50 8.59 -10.34 -10.01
N LEU A 51 9.38 -9.33 -10.37
CA LEU A 51 9.89 -8.33 -9.43
C LEU A 51 8.73 -7.57 -8.77
N ALA A 52 7.74 -7.14 -9.55
CA ALA A 52 6.55 -6.47 -9.04
C ALA A 52 5.73 -7.37 -8.09
N ARG A 53 5.62 -8.68 -8.36
CA ARG A 53 5.00 -9.64 -7.44
C ARG A 53 5.77 -9.73 -6.12
N ASN A 54 7.10 -9.86 -6.19
CA ASN A 54 7.96 -9.96 -5.01
C ASN A 54 7.86 -8.70 -4.13
N TYR A 55 7.87 -7.52 -4.74
CA TYR A 55 7.69 -6.26 -4.00
C TYR A 55 6.28 -6.13 -3.41
N THR A 56 5.25 -6.55 -4.13
CA THR A 56 3.88 -6.58 -3.60
C THR A 56 3.79 -7.49 -2.37
N TYR A 57 4.40 -8.67 -2.43
CA TYR A 57 4.48 -9.59 -1.31
C TYR A 57 5.23 -8.95 -0.12
N LEU A 58 6.43 -8.43 -0.35
CA LEU A 58 7.25 -7.79 0.69
C LEU A 58 6.48 -6.67 1.40
N LEU A 59 5.86 -5.78 0.65
CA LEU A 59 5.14 -4.62 1.20
C LEU A 59 3.97 -5.05 2.07
N ASN A 60 3.21 -6.06 1.63
CA ASN A 60 2.10 -6.62 2.40
C ASN A 60 2.58 -7.38 3.65
N SER A 61 3.68 -8.13 3.55
CA SER A 61 4.24 -8.88 4.67
C SER A 61 4.76 -7.96 5.77
N ILE A 62 5.52 -6.91 5.41
CA ILE A 62 5.98 -5.91 6.38
C ILE A 62 4.81 -5.28 7.14
N HIS A 63 3.74 -4.91 6.42
CA HIS A 63 2.57 -4.31 7.07
C HIS A 63 1.80 -5.31 7.92
N SER A 64 1.68 -6.56 7.48
CA SER A 64 1.07 -7.63 8.29
C SER A 64 1.86 -7.89 9.57
N HIS A 65 3.20 -7.84 9.51
CA HIS A 65 4.04 -7.95 10.70
C HIS A 65 3.89 -6.74 11.62
N LYS A 66 3.77 -5.53 11.05
CA LYS A 66 3.50 -4.32 11.83
C LYS A 66 2.17 -4.41 12.56
N ASP A 67 1.11 -4.83 11.87
CA ASP A 67 -0.23 -5.05 12.45
C ASP A 67 -0.18 -6.12 13.57
N LEU A 68 0.62 -7.17 13.38
CA LEU A 68 0.82 -8.20 14.41
C LEU A 68 1.53 -7.64 15.65
N LEU A 69 2.62 -6.87 15.47
CA LEU A 69 3.32 -6.24 16.59
C LEU A 69 2.41 -5.26 17.35
N PHE A 70 1.58 -4.50 16.63
CA PHE A 70 0.55 -3.65 17.23
C PHE A 70 -0.47 -4.45 18.06
N SER A 71 -0.92 -5.60 17.57
CA SER A 71 -1.89 -6.46 18.29
C SER A 71 -1.36 -6.96 19.64
N TYR A 72 -0.04 -7.15 19.76
CA TYR A 72 0.61 -7.57 21.01
C TYR A 72 1.14 -6.41 21.86
N ASN A 73 0.92 -5.16 21.44
CA ASN A 73 1.47 -3.96 22.09
C ASN A 73 3.01 -3.96 22.19
N ILE A 74 3.71 -4.61 21.26
CA ILE A 74 5.18 -4.73 21.33
C ILE A 74 5.83 -3.60 20.55
N ALA A 75 6.51 -2.70 21.26
CA ALA A 75 7.55 -1.80 20.73
C ALA A 75 7.19 -0.98 19.47
N VAL A 76 5.93 -0.55 19.32
CA VAL A 76 5.54 0.38 18.24
C VAL A 76 4.71 1.54 18.79
N ASP A 77 5.05 2.76 18.37
CA ASP A 77 4.25 3.96 18.61
C ASP A 77 2.88 3.85 17.91
N ARG A 78 1.81 3.85 18.70
CA ARG A 78 0.41 3.68 18.26
C ARG A 78 -0.34 4.99 18.08
N THR A 79 0.30 6.14 18.28
CA THR A 79 -0.37 7.45 18.30
C THR A 79 -1.14 7.71 17.00
N GLU A 80 -0.50 7.48 15.85
CA GLU A 80 -1.11 7.64 14.52
C GLU A 80 -2.19 6.60 14.21
N GLU A 81 -2.02 5.37 14.69
CA GLU A 81 -3.01 4.30 14.51
C GLU A 81 -4.28 4.59 15.33
N MET A 82 -4.12 4.96 16.59
CA MET A 82 -5.22 5.39 17.45
C MET A 82 -5.93 6.60 16.86
N LYS A 83 -5.20 7.59 16.33
CA LYS A 83 -5.78 8.75 15.63
C LYS A 83 -6.62 8.33 14.43
N ARG A 84 -6.15 7.35 13.63
CA ARG A 84 -6.94 6.79 12.51
C ARG A 84 -8.18 6.03 12.97
N VAL A 85 -8.06 5.18 13.98
CA VAL A 85 -9.18 4.39 14.50
C VAL A 85 -10.24 5.33 15.07
N LEU A 86 -9.84 6.32 15.86
CA LEU A 86 -10.74 7.31 16.45
C LEU A 86 -11.46 8.12 15.37
N ASN A 87 -10.75 8.56 14.32
CA ASN A 87 -11.35 9.26 13.17
C ASN A 87 -12.37 8.39 12.43
N LYS A 88 -12.09 7.10 12.22
CA LYS A 88 -13.04 6.16 11.61
C LYS A 88 -14.27 5.95 12.48
N SER A 89 -14.08 5.75 13.78
CA SER A 89 -15.16 5.58 14.74
C SER A 89 -16.03 6.84 14.80
N ALA A 90 -15.44 8.03 14.88
CA ALA A 90 -16.16 9.30 14.85
C ALA A 90 -16.98 9.46 13.57
N ALA A 91 -16.37 9.21 12.40
CA ALA A 91 -17.06 9.29 11.11
C ALA A 91 -18.24 8.31 11.02
N SER A 92 -18.12 7.11 11.61
CA SER A 92 -19.18 6.09 11.62
C SER A 92 -20.43 6.53 12.41
N VAL A 93 -20.27 7.43 13.37
CA VAL A 93 -21.36 8.02 14.17
C VAL A 93 -21.72 9.44 13.74
N GLY A 94 -21.21 9.91 12.58
CA GLY A 94 -21.48 11.24 12.05
C GLY A 94 -20.76 12.39 12.78
N LEU A 95 -19.78 12.07 13.63
CA LEU A 95 -18.98 13.04 14.38
C LEU A 95 -17.64 13.30 13.67
N ARG A 96 -17.10 14.50 13.85
CA ARG A 96 -15.73 14.84 13.44
C ARG A 96 -14.91 15.12 14.70
N LEU A 97 -13.71 14.56 14.76
CA LEU A 97 -12.77 14.91 15.82
C LEU A 97 -12.24 16.32 15.57
N TYR A 98 -12.28 17.15 16.61
CA TYR A 98 -11.63 18.45 16.61
C TYR A 98 -10.13 18.24 16.79
N GLU A 99 -9.32 18.70 15.83
CA GLU A 99 -7.86 18.75 15.95
C GLU A 99 -7.48 20.20 16.34
N PRO A 100 -6.93 20.44 17.54
CA PRO A 100 -6.41 21.76 17.94
C PRO A 100 -5.13 22.15 17.20
#